data_AF-A0A835F5B1-F1
#
_entry.id   AF-A0A835F5B1-F1
#
_cell.length_a   1.000
_cell.length_b   1.000
_cell.length_c   1.000
_cell.angle_alpha   90.00
_cell.angle_beta   90.00
_cell.angle_gamma   90.00
#
_symmetry.space_group_name_H-M   'P 1'
#
loop_
_entity.id
_entity.type
_entity.pdbx_description
1 polymer ?
#
loop_
_entity_poly.entity_id
_entity_poly.type
_entity_poly.pdbx_seq_one_letter_code
_entity_poly.pdbx_strand_id
1 'polypeptide(L)'
;MGAATEAMSPAAVNSMVIGAAGLTAFEPCAWGDFFINYAPPFSQESEERMRERACQLKAELRRRMSDAGEAMSVAGTVTMVDTLERLGVDCHFRDEIAAALRRVVVIDDGESLDDGDLRLVALRFRLLRQHGIWVPADVFDRFRDETGSFSESLSSDPGSLLSLYNAAHMATPGEQSLDEAISFSRSHLESMRGKLASPMAEQVSRALDIPLPRLPKRIETMHYVVEYEKEDGHDPMVLELARLDFNLVRSLHLKELRDLSLWWKELYGNVNLSYARDRLVENYFWTCGVFHEEDYSRARMLFAKTFGLLSLMDDTYDVYATLEDCHVLNEAIQRWDESAASTLPEYMRMFYINLVRNFQGFEDSLQPHEKYRVSYAKKAFKLSSKYYLDEARWSSENYAPSFKEHVEVSVMSSGFPTLAVVLLMGAGDLATKEAFDWAIDVRDVVSASGEVARFLNDIASYKKGRNKKDAASSVECYAKERGVSGEEAAAAIAGMAEHAWRTINGSCVEMDAALLPAAKLVVNLTKTLEVIYLGGRDAYTFAGDLKDLVVSLFVDGPAI
;
A
#
# COMPACT_ATOMS: atom_id res chain seq x y z
N MET A 1 16.09 -56.90 27.74
CA MET A 1 15.19 -56.33 26.73
C MET A 1 14.72 -54.97 27.26
N GLY A 2 15.47 -53.92 26.94
CA GLY A 2 15.12 -52.55 27.33
C GLY A 2 14.35 -51.90 26.19
N ALA A 3 13.12 -51.47 26.45
CA ALA A 3 12.34 -50.67 25.52
C ALA A 3 12.86 -49.23 25.58
N ALA A 4 13.44 -48.75 24.48
CA ALA A 4 13.74 -47.34 24.28
C ALA A 4 12.45 -46.64 23.86
N THR A 5 11.96 -45.74 24.70
CA THR A 5 10.95 -44.73 24.33
C THR A 5 11.64 -43.70 23.44
N GLU A 6 11.40 -43.75 22.13
CA GLU A 6 11.73 -42.66 21.22
C GLU A 6 10.87 -41.44 21.55
N ALA A 7 11.52 -40.35 21.96
CA ALA A 7 10.86 -39.06 22.11
C ALA A 7 10.47 -38.55 20.72
N MET A 8 9.17 -38.31 20.51
CA MET A 8 8.66 -37.73 19.27
C MET A 8 9.22 -36.32 19.05
N SER A 9 9.49 -35.97 17.78
CA SER A 9 9.98 -34.65 17.41
C SER A 9 8.92 -33.56 17.67
N PRO A 10 9.32 -32.32 18.00
CA PRO A 10 8.39 -31.20 18.20
C PRO A 10 7.44 -30.96 17.01
N ALA A 11 7.91 -31.22 15.78
CA ALA A 11 7.10 -31.12 14.56
C ALA A 11 5.99 -32.19 14.51
N ALA A 12 6.26 -33.41 14.96
CA ALA A 12 5.27 -34.48 15.02
C ALA A 12 4.20 -34.20 16.09
N VAL A 13 4.62 -33.66 17.24
CA VAL A 13 3.72 -33.19 18.31
C VAL A 13 2.85 -32.04 17.83
N ASN A 14 3.42 -31.05 17.13
CA ASN A 14 2.66 -29.95 16.53
C ASN A 14 1.62 -30.45 15.51
N SER A 15 1.97 -31.39 14.61
CA SER A 15 1.01 -31.92 13.65
C SER A 15 -0.15 -32.70 14.31
N MET A 16 0.11 -33.37 15.43
CA MET A 16 -0.92 -34.08 16.20
C MET A 16 -1.86 -33.13 16.95
N VAL A 17 -1.33 -32.05 17.53
CA VAL A 17 -2.13 -31.02 18.21
C VAL A 17 -3.01 -30.26 17.20
N ILE A 18 -2.48 -29.96 16.01
CA ILE A 18 -3.24 -29.38 14.89
C ILE A 18 -4.37 -30.33 14.44
N GLY A 19 -4.08 -31.63 14.34
CA GLY A 19 -5.05 -32.66 13.97
C GLY A 19 -6.19 -32.85 14.98
N ALA A 20 -5.95 -32.60 16.27
CA ALA A 20 -6.98 -32.71 17.31
C ALA A 20 -7.94 -31.51 17.37
N ALA A 21 -7.53 -30.34 16.86
CA ALA A 21 -8.31 -29.10 16.90
C ALA A 21 -9.11 -28.81 15.62
N GLY A 22 -8.96 -29.61 14.56
CA GLY A 22 -9.66 -29.39 13.28
C GLY A 22 -9.31 -28.07 12.57
N LEU A 23 -8.15 -27.48 12.92
CA LEU A 23 -7.59 -26.27 12.34
C LEU A 23 -6.77 -26.66 11.10
N THR A 24 -7.07 -26.06 9.94
CA THR A 24 -6.16 -26.09 8.79
C THR A 24 -5.05 -25.09 9.09
N ALA A 25 -3.83 -25.58 9.34
CA ALA A 25 -2.68 -24.72 9.59
C ALA A 25 -2.39 -23.84 8.36
N PHE A 26 -2.03 -22.57 8.60
CA PHE A 26 -1.54 -21.69 7.54
C PHE A 26 -0.28 -22.26 6.88
N GLU A 27 -0.04 -21.87 5.63
CA GLU A 27 1.18 -22.24 4.92
C GLU A 27 2.41 -21.72 5.68
N PRO A 28 3.50 -22.51 5.75
CA PRO A 28 4.73 -22.08 6.39
C PRO A 28 5.34 -20.88 5.65
N CYS A 29 6.25 -20.15 6.32
CA CYS A 29 7.00 -19.07 5.70
C CYS A 29 7.70 -19.54 4.41
N ALA A 30 7.49 -18.81 3.32
CA ALA A 30 8.05 -19.14 2.00
C ALA A 30 9.58 -18.94 1.92
N TRP A 31 10.18 -18.29 2.91
CA TRP A 31 11.56 -17.78 2.86
C TRP A 31 12.50 -18.43 3.86
N GLY A 32 11.99 -18.95 4.98
CA GLY A 32 12.83 -19.48 6.07
C GLY A 32 13.95 -18.50 6.45
N ASP A 33 15.20 -18.98 6.46
CA ASP A 33 16.37 -18.17 6.78
C ASP A 33 17.02 -17.49 5.55
N PHE A 34 16.35 -17.45 4.38
CA PHE A 34 16.95 -16.92 3.14
C PHE A 34 17.48 -15.49 3.32
N PHE A 35 16.64 -14.54 3.75
CA PHE A 35 17.04 -13.13 3.92
C PHE A 35 17.97 -12.89 5.11
N ILE A 36 18.04 -13.82 6.07
CA ILE A 36 19.04 -13.78 7.16
C ILE A 36 20.45 -14.02 6.61
N ASN A 37 20.56 -14.96 5.67
CA ASN A 37 21.82 -15.41 5.09
C ASN A 37 22.15 -14.74 3.74
N TYR A 38 21.22 -13.96 3.19
CA TYR A 38 21.40 -13.27 1.92
C TYR A 38 22.45 -12.16 2.06
N ALA A 39 23.48 -12.19 1.21
CA ALA A 39 24.49 -11.16 1.17
C ALA A 39 23.99 -9.96 0.34
N PRO A 40 24.16 -8.71 0.82
CA PRO A 40 23.83 -7.54 0.02
C PRO A 40 24.55 -7.57 -1.34
N PRO A 41 23.91 -7.08 -2.41
CA PRO A 41 24.45 -7.15 -3.77
C PRO A 41 25.67 -6.23 -4.00
N PHE A 42 25.87 -5.23 -3.13
CA PHE A 42 26.92 -4.23 -3.27
C PHE A 42 27.82 -4.18 -2.03
N SER A 43 29.11 -3.98 -2.24
CA SER A 43 30.05 -3.66 -1.15
C SER A 43 29.81 -2.23 -0.65
N GLN A 44 30.24 -1.95 0.57
CA GLN A 44 30.17 -0.59 1.12
C GLN A 44 30.89 0.44 0.23
N GLU A 45 32.08 0.10 -0.30
CA GLU A 45 32.81 0.97 -1.22
C GLU A 45 32.04 1.22 -2.52
N SER A 46 31.34 0.20 -3.05
CA SER A 46 30.49 0.35 -4.22
C SER A 46 29.31 1.28 -3.93
N GLU A 47 28.67 1.15 -2.77
CA GLU A 47 27.58 2.03 -2.34
C GLU A 47 28.05 3.48 -2.20
N GLU A 48 29.22 3.72 -1.59
CA GLU A 48 29.79 5.06 -1.45
C GLU A 48 30.03 5.71 -2.82
N ARG A 49 30.63 4.98 -3.78
CA ARG A 49 30.81 5.47 -5.15
C ARG A 49 29.49 5.75 -5.87
N MET A 50 28.48 4.88 -5.69
CA MET A 50 27.14 5.10 -6.25
C MET A 50 26.51 6.38 -5.67
N ARG A 51 26.64 6.61 -4.36
CA ARG A 51 26.14 7.83 -3.70
C ARG A 51 26.84 9.08 -4.20
N GLU A 52 28.17 9.06 -4.32
CA GLU A 52 28.93 10.18 -4.86
C GLU A 52 28.46 10.53 -6.28
N ARG A 53 28.30 9.52 -7.14
CA ARG A 53 27.81 9.72 -8.51
C ARG A 53 26.37 10.24 -8.53
N ALA A 54 25.48 9.67 -7.72
CA ALA A 54 24.09 10.14 -7.60
C ALA A 54 24.03 11.60 -7.12
N CYS A 55 24.90 12.01 -6.17
CA CYS A 55 24.99 13.40 -5.72
C CYS A 55 25.41 14.36 -6.85
N GLN A 56 26.38 13.97 -7.69
CA GLN A 56 26.78 14.76 -8.85
C GLN A 56 25.65 14.91 -9.87
N LEU A 57 24.97 13.80 -10.19
CA LEU A 57 23.83 13.78 -11.12
C LEU A 57 22.68 14.66 -10.61
N LYS A 58 22.34 14.56 -9.31
CA LYS A 58 21.32 15.41 -8.69
C LYS A 58 21.67 16.90 -8.82
N ALA A 59 22.91 17.29 -8.53
CA ALA A 59 23.33 18.69 -8.65
C ALA A 59 23.26 19.21 -10.10
N GLU A 60 23.71 18.40 -11.05
CA GLU A 60 23.66 18.74 -12.47
C GLU A 60 22.23 18.86 -12.99
N LEU A 61 21.34 17.92 -12.64
CA LEU A 61 19.93 17.96 -13.02
C LEU A 61 19.21 19.18 -12.42
N ARG A 62 19.46 19.52 -11.15
CA ARG A 62 18.93 20.77 -10.56
C ARG A 62 19.38 22.00 -11.31
N ARG A 63 20.64 22.06 -11.73
CA ARG A 63 21.16 23.15 -12.57
C ARG A 63 20.42 23.20 -13.90
N ARG A 64 20.29 22.07 -14.61
CA ARG A 64 19.54 22.00 -15.89
C ARG A 64 18.09 22.46 -15.75
N MET A 65 17.40 22.05 -14.68
CA MET A 65 16.02 22.47 -14.41
C MET A 65 15.94 23.97 -14.13
N SER A 66 16.91 24.51 -13.39
CA SER A 66 17.01 25.95 -13.11
C SER A 66 17.31 26.77 -14.37
N ASP A 67 18.25 26.30 -15.20
CA ASP A 67 18.66 26.94 -16.45
C ASP A 67 17.53 26.94 -17.49
N ALA A 68 16.76 25.85 -17.56
CA ALA A 68 15.58 25.79 -18.42
C ALA A 68 14.46 26.71 -17.93
N GLY A 69 14.31 26.86 -16.61
CA GLY A 69 13.51 27.90 -15.95
C GLY A 69 12.14 28.14 -16.59
N GLU A 70 11.87 29.41 -16.92
CA GLU A 70 10.63 29.86 -17.57
C GLU A 70 10.59 29.57 -19.09
N ALA A 71 11.71 29.16 -19.69
CA ALA A 71 11.77 28.87 -21.13
C ALA A 71 11.25 27.46 -21.47
N MET A 72 11.07 26.58 -20.48
CA MET A 72 10.52 25.24 -20.68
C MET A 72 9.02 25.32 -21.00
N SER A 73 8.60 24.68 -22.10
CA SER A 73 7.17 24.59 -22.45
C SER A 73 6.37 23.84 -21.37
N VAL A 74 5.05 24.02 -21.36
CA VAL A 74 4.17 23.24 -20.47
C VAL A 74 4.29 21.75 -20.78
N ALA A 75 4.33 21.36 -22.06
CA ALA A 75 4.55 19.98 -22.48
C ALA A 75 5.86 19.40 -21.93
N GLY A 76 6.96 20.14 -22.04
CA GLY A 76 8.26 19.73 -21.48
C GLY A 76 8.23 19.63 -19.96
N THR A 77 7.56 20.58 -19.29
CA THR A 77 7.45 20.62 -17.82
C THR A 77 6.68 19.44 -17.28
N VAL A 78 5.50 19.17 -17.85
CA VAL A 78 4.61 18.07 -17.44
C VAL A 78 5.28 16.71 -17.73
N THR A 79 5.93 16.56 -18.88
CA THR A 79 6.68 15.34 -19.23
C THR A 79 7.85 15.09 -18.29
N MET A 80 8.60 16.14 -17.92
CA MET A 80 9.70 16.03 -16.97
C MET A 80 9.22 15.58 -15.60
N VAL A 81 8.16 16.19 -15.06
CA VAL A 81 7.60 15.80 -13.75
C VAL A 81 7.14 14.34 -13.77
N ASP A 82 6.38 13.93 -14.79
CA ASP A 82 5.94 12.53 -14.92
C ASP A 82 7.13 11.56 -14.99
N THR A 83 8.15 11.91 -15.76
CA THR A 83 9.35 11.09 -15.91
C THR A 83 10.08 10.91 -14.57
N LEU A 84 10.28 12.00 -13.82
CA LEU A 84 10.94 11.95 -12.50
C LEU A 84 10.15 11.11 -11.49
N GLU A 85 8.81 11.21 -11.50
CA GLU A 85 7.94 10.46 -10.61
C GLU A 85 7.90 8.97 -10.93
N ARG A 86 7.75 8.61 -12.20
CA ARG A 86 7.73 7.20 -12.63
C ARG A 86 9.10 6.55 -12.46
N LEU A 87 10.19 7.28 -12.66
CA LEU A 87 11.55 6.82 -12.36
C LEU A 87 11.89 6.82 -10.85
N GLY A 88 10.99 7.31 -9.99
CA GLY A 88 11.12 7.23 -8.55
C GLY A 88 12.19 8.15 -7.94
N VAL A 89 12.58 9.21 -8.65
CA VAL A 89 13.65 10.14 -8.25
C VAL A 89 13.14 11.55 -7.90
N ASP A 90 11.83 11.79 -8.04
CA ASP A 90 11.12 13.02 -7.66
C ASP A 90 11.34 13.45 -6.21
N CYS A 91 11.61 12.51 -5.29
CA CYS A 91 11.89 12.83 -3.89
C CYS A 91 13.13 13.72 -3.73
N HIS A 92 14.05 13.70 -4.70
CA HIS A 92 15.23 14.56 -4.73
C HIS A 92 14.95 15.96 -5.29
N PHE A 93 13.79 16.18 -5.91
CA PHE A 93 13.45 17.39 -6.67
C PHE A 93 12.10 17.99 -6.24
N ARG A 94 11.72 17.83 -4.96
CA ARG A 94 10.40 18.23 -4.44
C ARG A 94 10.11 19.72 -4.67
N ASP A 95 11.10 20.59 -4.45
CA ASP A 95 10.94 22.04 -4.60
C ASP A 95 10.82 22.44 -6.07
N GLU A 96 11.63 21.83 -6.93
CA GLU A 96 11.62 22.04 -8.38
C GLU A 96 10.30 21.56 -9.00
N ILE A 97 9.81 20.39 -8.58
CA ILE A 97 8.52 19.84 -9.02
C ILE A 97 7.37 20.74 -8.54
N ALA A 98 7.38 21.17 -7.27
CA ALA A 98 6.36 22.08 -6.76
C ALA A 98 6.35 23.42 -7.53
N ALA A 99 7.52 23.96 -7.86
CA ALA A 99 7.64 25.16 -8.69
C ALA A 99 7.16 24.93 -10.12
N ALA A 100 7.50 23.78 -10.72
CA ALA A 100 7.05 23.38 -12.05
C ALA A 100 5.51 23.29 -12.14
N LEU A 101 4.88 22.60 -11.19
CA LEU A 101 3.43 22.45 -11.16
C LEU A 101 2.71 23.80 -10.95
N ARG A 102 3.25 24.68 -10.10
CA ARG A 102 2.71 26.05 -9.96
C ARG A 102 2.71 26.82 -11.27
N ARG A 103 3.75 26.69 -12.10
CA ARG A 103 3.78 27.31 -13.44
C ARG A 103 2.72 26.72 -14.37
N VAL A 104 2.57 25.40 -14.36
CA VAL A 104 1.56 24.67 -15.17
C VAL A 104 0.12 25.08 -14.80
N VAL A 105 -0.12 25.50 -13.56
CA VAL A 105 -1.41 26.08 -13.14
C VAL A 105 -1.57 27.50 -13.70
N VAL A 106 -0.60 28.39 -13.48
CA VAL A 106 -0.70 29.81 -13.86
C VAL A 106 -0.91 30.02 -15.37
N ILE A 107 -0.26 29.22 -16.21
CA ILE A 107 -0.33 29.39 -17.67
C ILE A 107 -1.74 29.05 -18.20
N ASP A 108 -2.50 28.21 -17.51
CA ASP A 108 -3.87 27.81 -17.88
C ASP A 108 -4.90 28.92 -17.69
N ASP A 109 -4.67 29.85 -16.75
CA ASP A 109 -5.55 30.99 -16.49
C ASP A 109 -5.41 32.10 -17.55
N GLY A 110 -4.41 32.01 -18.44
CA GLY A 110 -4.03 33.12 -19.35
C GLY A 110 -3.88 32.76 -20.83
N GLU A 111 -3.57 31.52 -21.19
CA GLU A 111 -3.40 31.08 -22.58
C GLU A 111 -4.07 29.73 -22.80
N SER A 112 -4.73 29.53 -23.95
CA SER A 112 -5.32 28.26 -24.34
C SER A 112 -4.22 27.22 -24.53
N LEU A 113 -3.87 26.52 -23.45
CA LEU A 113 -2.88 25.46 -23.49
C LEU A 113 -3.42 24.27 -24.30
N ASP A 114 -2.71 24.03 -25.40
CA ASP A 114 -2.75 22.90 -26.33
C ASP A 114 -4.08 22.60 -27.05
N ASP A 115 -4.11 22.97 -28.32
CA ASP A 115 -5.25 23.02 -29.25
C ASP A 115 -5.77 21.63 -29.70
N GLY A 116 -5.50 20.55 -28.94
CA GLY A 116 -6.01 19.21 -29.26
C GLY A 116 -5.17 17.99 -28.85
N ASP A 117 -4.07 18.12 -28.08
CA ASP A 117 -3.30 16.95 -27.62
C ASP A 117 -3.94 16.31 -26.37
N LEU A 118 -4.65 15.20 -26.58
CA LEU A 118 -5.28 14.44 -25.49
C LEU A 118 -4.25 13.91 -24.47
N ARG A 119 -3.08 13.46 -24.94
CA ARG A 119 -2.05 12.90 -24.07
C ARG A 119 -1.55 13.97 -23.10
N LEU A 120 -1.27 15.18 -23.60
CA LEU A 120 -0.80 16.26 -22.74
C LEU A 120 -1.88 16.72 -21.74
N VAL A 121 -3.12 16.92 -22.21
CA VAL A 121 -4.23 17.34 -21.33
C VAL A 121 -4.47 16.32 -20.22
N ALA A 122 -4.51 15.03 -20.56
CA ALA A 122 -4.69 13.96 -19.59
C ALA A 122 -3.52 13.87 -18.59
N LEU A 123 -2.28 14.00 -19.08
CA LEU A 123 -1.10 13.98 -18.23
C LEU A 123 -1.10 15.15 -17.23
N ARG A 124 -1.41 16.35 -17.71
CA ARG A 124 -1.54 17.55 -16.87
C ARG A 124 -2.63 17.38 -15.82
N PHE A 125 -3.82 16.96 -16.22
CA PHE A 125 -4.95 16.70 -15.31
C PHE A 125 -4.54 15.73 -14.20
N ARG A 126 -3.93 14.60 -14.57
CA ARG A 126 -3.48 13.59 -13.61
C ARG A 126 -2.47 14.15 -12.61
N LEU A 127 -1.40 14.78 -13.08
CA LEU A 127 -0.34 15.30 -12.20
C LEU A 127 -0.89 16.36 -11.25
N LEU A 128 -1.69 17.32 -11.74
CA LEU A 128 -2.25 18.36 -10.88
C LEU A 128 -3.13 17.76 -9.78
N ARG A 129 -4.05 16.84 -10.13
CA ARG A 129 -4.89 16.14 -9.13
C ARG A 129 -4.06 15.30 -8.16
N GLN A 130 -3.03 14.59 -8.63
CA GLN A 130 -2.12 13.79 -7.77
C GLN A 130 -1.35 14.67 -6.76
N HIS A 131 -1.14 15.93 -7.10
CA HIS A 131 -0.51 16.91 -6.22
C HIS A 131 -1.48 17.71 -5.36
N GLY A 132 -2.76 17.32 -5.33
CA GLY A 132 -3.79 18.00 -4.54
C GLY A 132 -4.25 19.32 -5.14
N ILE A 133 -4.00 19.55 -6.42
CA ILE A 133 -4.43 20.75 -7.14
C ILE A 133 -5.70 20.42 -7.91
N TRP A 134 -6.76 21.18 -7.64
CA TRP A 134 -8.03 21.03 -8.34
C TRP A 134 -7.93 21.50 -9.80
N VAL A 135 -8.45 20.67 -10.71
CA VAL A 135 -8.63 20.98 -12.13
C VAL A 135 -9.95 20.34 -12.56
N PRO A 136 -10.88 21.03 -13.21
CA PRO A 136 -12.18 20.46 -13.57
C PRO A 136 -12.06 19.38 -14.66
N ALA A 137 -12.94 18.36 -14.60
CA ALA A 137 -12.96 17.26 -15.57
C ALA A 137 -13.52 17.66 -16.95
N ASP A 138 -14.19 18.81 -17.07
CA ASP A 138 -14.70 19.35 -18.34
C ASP A 138 -13.60 19.73 -19.33
N VAL A 139 -12.33 19.75 -18.89
CA VAL A 139 -11.16 19.87 -19.76
C VAL A 139 -11.16 18.81 -20.87
N PHE A 140 -11.78 17.65 -20.63
CA PHE A 140 -11.90 16.56 -21.58
C PHE A 140 -13.05 16.70 -22.59
N ASP A 141 -13.99 17.63 -22.38
CA ASP A 141 -15.17 17.76 -23.23
C ASP A 141 -14.82 18.20 -24.66
N ARG A 142 -13.66 18.84 -24.84
CA ARG A 142 -13.10 19.19 -26.16
C ARG A 142 -12.77 17.98 -27.03
N PHE A 143 -12.64 16.79 -26.44
CA PHE A 143 -12.32 15.54 -27.14
C PHE A 143 -13.59 14.73 -27.46
N ARG A 144 -14.76 15.29 -27.19
CA ARG A 144 -16.04 14.69 -27.51
C ARG A 144 -16.51 15.11 -28.90
N ASP A 145 -17.25 14.23 -29.56
CA ASP A 145 -17.89 14.48 -30.84
C ASP A 145 -19.26 15.17 -30.68
N GLU A 146 -19.95 15.42 -31.79
CA GLU A 146 -21.28 16.06 -31.81
C GLU A 146 -22.36 15.25 -31.08
N THR A 147 -22.14 13.94 -30.83
CA THR A 147 -23.04 13.09 -30.05
C THR A 147 -22.83 13.23 -28.54
N GLY A 148 -21.76 13.91 -28.14
CA GLY A 148 -21.32 14.02 -26.77
C GLY A 148 -20.47 12.83 -26.30
N SER A 149 -20.07 11.92 -27.18
CA SER A 149 -19.20 10.77 -26.86
C SER A 149 -17.74 11.10 -27.16
N PHE A 150 -16.76 10.42 -26.55
CA PHE A 150 -15.35 10.58 -26.95
C PHE A 150 -15.16 10.24 -28.43
N SER A 151 -14.47 11.11 -29.18
CA SER A 151 -14.30 10.95 -30.62
C SER A 151 -13.57 9.65 -30.96
N GLU A 152 -14.16 8.85 -31.86
CA GLU A 152 -13.55 7.62 -32.40
C GLU A 152 -12.20 7.88 -33.10
N SER A 153 -11.90 9.13 -33.50
CA SER A 153 -10.58 9.49 -34.03
C SER A 153 -9.44 9.30 -33.03
N LEU A 154 -9.75 9.22 -31.73
CA LEU A 154 -8.78 9.03 -30.64
C LEU A 154 -8.42 7.55 -30.45
N SER A 155 -9.21 6.63 -31.03
CA SER A 155 -9.11 5.18 -30.80
C SER A 155 -7.81 4.54 -31.31
N SER A 156 -7.04 5.23 -32.16
CA SER A 156 -5.82 4.69 -32.78
C SER A 156 -4.52 5.03 -32.06
N ASP A 157 -4.52 5.96 -31.10
CA ASP A 157 -3.31 6.35 -30.37
C ASP A 157 -3.27 5.71 -28.96
N PRO A 158 -2.52 4.61 -28.76
CA PRO A 158 -2.43 3.95 -27.47
C PRO A 158 -1.82 4.85 -26.38
N GLY A 159 -0.94 5.80 -26.74
CA GLY A 159 -0.32 6.70 -25.78
C GLY A 159 -1.33 7.67 -25.19
N SER A 160 -2.13 8.32 -26.04
CA SER A 160 -3.22 9.18 -25.60
C SER A 160 -4.29 8.43 -24.80
N LEU A 161 -4.69 7.24 -25.25
CA LEU A 161 -5.67 6.42 -24.54
C LEU A 161 -5.18 5.99 -23.15
N LEU A 162 -3.91 5.59 -23.04
CA LEU A 162 -3.31 5.21 -21.76
C LEU A 162 -3.22 6.41 -20.80
N SER A 163 -2.86 7.60 -21.30
CA SER A 163 -2.85 8.83 -20.51
C SER A 163 -4.26 9.19 -20.04
N LEU A 164 -5.28 9.13 -20.92
CA LEU A 164 -6.68 9.39 -20.57
C LEU A 164 -7.18 8.38 -19.52
N TYR A 165 -6.91 7.09 -19.70
CA TYR A 165 -7.29 6.04 -18.75
C TYR A 165 -6.73 6.35 -17.35
N ASN A 166 -5.43 6.62 -17.27
CA ASN A 166 -4.78 6.91 -15.99
C ASN A 166 -5.27 8.24 -15.38
N ALA A 167 -5.57 9.24 -16.19
CA ALA A 167 -6.11 10.52 -15.72
C ALA A 167 -7.51 10.37 -15.15
N ALA A 168 -8.38 9.61 -15.82
CA ALA A 168 -9.75 9.41 -15.39
C ALA A 168 -9.87 8.65 -14.05
N HIS A 169 -8.87 7.86 -13.67
CA HIS A 169 -8.77 7.24 -12.34
C HIS A 169 -8.46 8.24 -11.19
N MET A 170 -8.24 9.53 -11.50
CA MET A 170 -8.20 10.63 -10.53
C MET A 170 -9.58 11.25 -10.26
N ALA A 171 -10.66 10.62 -10.73
CA ALA A 171 -12.03 11.08 -10.51
C ALA A 171 -12.36 11.30 -9.03
N THR A 172 -13.15 12.32 -8.75
CA THR A 172 -13.75 12.60 -7.44
C THR A 172 -15.26 12.29 -7.47
N PRO A 173 -15.96 12.28 -6.31
CA PRO A 173 -17.38 11.97 -6.29
C PRO A 173 -18.19 12.92 -7.18
N GLY A 174 -19.06 12.36 -8.03
CA GLY A 174 -19.91 13.13 -8.95
C GLY A 174 -19.34 13.32 -10.36
N GLU A 175 -18.08 12.96 -10.64
CA GLU A 175 -17.46 13.11 -11.96
C GLU A 175 -17.77 11.94 -12.92
N GLN A 176 -19.05 11.71 -13.23
CA GLN A 176 -19.50 10.62 -14.11
C GLN A 176 -18.93 10.70 -15.54
N SER A 177 -18.54 11.88 -16.01
CA SER A 177 -17.88 12.04 -17.31
C SER A 177 -16.55 11.27 -17.40
N LEU A 178 -15.89 11.02 -16.26
CA LEU A 178 -14.67 10.23 -16.19
C LEU A 178 -14.95 8.72 -16.23
N ASP A 179 -16.16 8.26 -15.89
CA ASP A 179 -16.57 6.85 -16.08
C ASP A 179 -16.62 6.47 -17.57
N GLU A 180 -17.13 7.38 -18.38
CA GLU A 180 -17.14 7.25 -19.83
C GLU A 180 -15.72 7.26 -20.39
N ALA A 181 -14.84 8.13 -19.86
CA ALA A 181 -13.43 8.16 -20.25
C ALA A 181 -12.71 6.84 -19.95
N ILE A 182 -12.90 6.29 -18.73
CA ILE A 182 -12.36 4.98 -18.33
C ILE A 182 -12.85 3.89 -19.28
N SER A 183 -14.16 3.86 -19.55
CA SER A 183 -14.80 2.83 -20.37
C SER A 183 -14.33 2.89 -21.82
N PHE A 184 -14.28 4.09 -22.40
CA PHE A 184 -13.78 4.36 -23.75
C PHE A 184 -12.33 3.91 -23.88
N SER A 185 -11.44 4.45 -23.04
CA SER A 185 -10.01 4.17 -23.14
C SER A 185 -9.70 2.69 -22.88
N ARG A 186 -10.36 2.06 -21.89
CA ARG A 186 -10.18 0.63 -21.60
C ARG A 186 -10.55 -0.23 -22.80
N SER A 187 -11.73 -0.01 -23.39
CA SER A 187 -12.22 -0.82 -24.51
C SER A 187 -11.27 -0.79 -25.71
N HIS A 188 -10.75 0.39 -26.06
CA HIS A 188 -9.78 0.52 -27.15
C HIS A 188 -8.42 -0.07 -26.81
N LEU A 189 -7.89 0.16 -25.61
CA LEU A 189 -6.63 -0.44 -25.14
C LEU A 189 -6.70 -1.98 -25.11
N GLU A 190 -7.82 -2.55 -24.68
CA GLU A 190 -8.05 -4.00 -24.73
C GLU A 190 -8.08 -4.53 -26.17
N SER A 191 -8.70 -3.81 -27.10
CA SER A 191 -8.74 -4.17 -28.53
C SER A 191 -7.36 -4.14 -29.22
N MET A 192 -6.41 -3.42 -28.63
CA MET A 192 -5.02 -3.28 -29.06
C MET A 192 -4.10 -4.34 -28.45
N ARG A 193 -4.57 -5.17 -27.50
CA ARG A 193 -3.75 -6.24 -26.91
C ARG A 193 -3.15 -7.14 -27.99
N GLY A 194 -1.85 -7.41 -27.86
CA GLY A 194 -1.07 -8.21 -28.82
C GLY A 194 -0.67 -7.49 -30.11
N LYS A 195 -1.07 -6.23 -30.33
CA LYS A 195 -0.69 -5.42 -31.50
C LYS A 195 0.35 -4.34 -31.18
N LEU A 196 0.50 -4.01 -29.89
CA LEU A 196 1.42 -2.98 -29.42
C LEU A 196 2.85 -3.51 -29.35
N ALA A 197 3.82 -2.63 -29.65
CA ALA A 197 5.25 -2.93 -29.46
C ALA A 197 5.68 -2.64 -28.01
N SER A 198 6.79 -3.24 -27.57
CA SER A 198 7.43 -2.90 -26.30
C SER A 198 8.08 -1.50 -26.38
N PRO A 199 8.00 -0.65 -25.34
CA PRO A 199 7.44 -0.91 -24.01
C PRO A 199 5.93 -0.65 -23.84
N MET A 200 5.25 -0.14 -24.87
CA MET A 200 3.84 0.26 -24.79
C MET A 200 2.92 -0.92 -24.44
N ALA A 201 3.20 -2.12 -24.98
CA ALA A 201 2.45 -3.33 -24.66
C ALA A 201 2.45 -3.65 -23.16
N GLU A 202 3.63 -3.59 -22.53
CA GLU A 202 3.80 -3.86 -21.11
C GLU A 202 3.15 -2.77 -20.24
N GLN A 203 3.29 -1.49 -20.61
CA GLN A 203 2.65 -0.38 -19.90
C GLN A 203 1.12 -0.48 -19.93
N VAL A 204 0.54 -0.77 -21.10
CA VAL A 204 -0.92 -0.95 -21.24
C VAL A 204 -1.40 -2.16 -20.45
N SER A 205 -0.68 -3.28 -20.49
CA SER A 205 -1.05 -4.47 -19.71
C SER A 205 -1.10 -4.16 -18.22
N ARG A 206 -0.05 -3.53 -17.67
CA ARG A 206 0.00 -3.18 -16.24
C ARG A 206 -1.09 -2.19 -15.83
N ALA A 207 -1.33 -1.15 -16.63
CA ALA A 207 -2.36 -0.16 -16.32
C ALA A 207 -3.77 -0.75 -16.30
N LEU A 208 -4.07 -1.70 -17.20
CA LEU A 208 -5.35 -2.39 -17.22
C LEU A 208 -5.57 -3.28 -15.99
N ASP A 209 -4.50 -3.83 -15.41
CA ASP A 209 -4.56 -4.57 -14.14
C ASP A 209 -4.70 -3.62 -12.94
N ILE A 210 -3.84 -2.60 -12.85
CA ILE A 210 -3.87 -1.56 -11.82
C ILE A 210 -3.55 -0.21 -12.46
N PRO A 211 -4.48 0.76 -12.45
CA PRO A 211 -4.23 2.07 -13.06
C PRO A 211 -3.08 2.79 -12.37
N LEU A 212 -2.29 3.56 -13.13
CA LEU A 212 -1.05 4.19 -12.66
C LEU A 212 -1.22 5.00 -11.35
N PRO A 213 -2.30 5.79 -11.14
CA PRO A 213 -2.48 6.49 -9.87
C PRO A 213 -2.61 5.59 -8.65
N ARG A 214 -3.06 4.34 -8.83
CA ARG A 214 -3.28 3.36 -7.75
C ARG A 214 -2.16 2.33 -7.64
N LEU A 215 -1.20 2.30 -8.57
CA LEU A 215 -0.05 1.40 -8.53
C LEU A 215 0.99 1.90 -7.50
N PRO A 216 1.52 1.03 -6.60
CA PRO A 216 2.61 1.41 -5.73
C PRO A 216 3.83 1.87 -6.52
N LYS A 217 4.31 3.07 -6.20
CA LYS A 217 5.35 3.77 -6.95
C LYS A 217 6.61 2.93 -7.15
N ARG A 218 7.03 2.20 -6.11
CA ARG A 218 8.24 1.37 -6.18
C ARG A 218 8.12 0.21 -7.20
N ILE A 219 6.92 -0.34 -7.38
CA ILE A 219 6.64 -1.38 -8.37
C ILE A 219 6.62 -0.76 -9.77
N GLU A 220 5.98 0.40 -9.95
CA GLU A 220 6.04 1.11 -11.24
C GLU A 220 7.47 1.43 -11.63
N THR A 221 8.27 2.01 -10.74
CA THR A 221 9.67 2.36 -11.02
C THR A 221 10.50 1.14 -11.42
N MET A 222 10.30 -0.01 -10.78
CA MET A 222 11.01 -1.25 -11.14
C MET A 222 10.81 -1.63 -12.62
N HIS A 223 9.61 -1.42 -13.16
CA HIS A 223 9.31 -1.66 -14.57
C HIS A 223 9.75 -0.50 -15.46
N TYR A 224 9.40 0.73 -15.07
CA TYR A 224 9.58 1.91 -15.91
C TYR A 224 11.05 2.25 -16.16
N VAL A 225 11.97 1.95 -15.23
CA VAL A 225 13.41 2.15 -15.46
C VAL A 225 13.93 1.38 -16.68
N VAL A 226 13.42 0.18 -16.93
CA VAL A 226 13.81 -0.65 -18.09
C VAL A 226 13.09 -0.20 -19.36
N GLU A 227 11.88 0.34 -19.22
CA GLU A 227 11.07 0.81 -20.34
C GLU A 227 11.53 2.16 -20.86
N TYR A 228 11.89 3.08 -19.97
CA TYR A 228 12.33 4.42 -20.30
C TYR A 228 13.61 4.41 -21.17
N GLU A 229 14.51 3.44 -20.97
CA GLU A 229 15.67 3.25 -21.85
C GLU A 229 15.29 2.98 -23.32
N LYS A 230 14.12 2.38 -23.55
CA LYS A 230 13.59 2.07 -24.88
C LYS A 230 12.80 3.23 -25.50
N GLU A 231 12.49 4.27 -24.72
CA GLU A 231 11.73 5.41 -25.21
C GLU A 231 12.61 6.37 -26.02
N ASP A 232 12.05 6.88 -27.12
CA ASP A 232 12.71 7.87 -27.96
C ASP A 232 12.86 9.19 -27.17
N GLY A 233 14.09 9.70 -27.09
CA GLY A 233 14.38 10.96 -26.42
C GLY A 233 14.57 10.86 -24.90
N HIS A 234 14.74 9.65 -24.34
CA HIS A 234 15.08 9.50 -22.93
C HIS A 234 16.35 10.27 -22.54
N ASP A 235 16.34 10.89 -21.35
CA ASP A 235 17.51 11.53 -20.78
C ASP A 235 18.39 10.48 -20.07
N PRO A 236 19.60 10.18 -20.60
CA PRO A 236 20.49 9.18 -20.01
C PRO A 236 20.97 9.57 -18.60
N MET A 237 21.01 10.86 -18.27
CA MET A 237 21.41 11.34 -16.96
C MET A 237 20.35 11.03 -15.89
N VAL A 238 19.09 11.22 -16.24
CA VAL A 238 17.97 10.90 -15.34
C VAL A 238 17.85 9.38 -15.17
N LEU A 239 18.02 8.62 -16.27
CA LEU A 239 18.03 7.16 -16.22
C LEU A 239 19.18 6.62 -15.35
N GLU A 240 20.39 7.16 -15.50
CA GLU A 240 21.54 6.79 -14.65
C GLU A 240 21.25 7.06 -13.17
N LEU A 241 20.70 8.24 -12.85
CA LEU A 241 20.30 8.58 -11.48
C LEU A 241 19.27 7.58 -10.94
N ALA A 242 18.24 7.26 -11.73
CA ALA A 242 17.17 6.34 -11.32
C ALA A 242 17.72 4.93 -11.02
N ARG A 243 18.64 4.41 -11.84
CA ARG A 243 19.29 3.12 -11.60
C ARG A 243 20.12 3.11 -10.32
N LEU A 244 20.92 4.15 -10.10
CA LEU A 244 21.74 4.29 -8.90
C LEU A 244 20.87 4.39 -7.64
N ASP A 245 19.85 5.25 -7.67
CA ASP A 245 18.94 5.45 -6.55
C ASP A 245 18.16 4.17 -6.23
N PHE A 246 17.63 3.50 -7.26
CA PHE A 246 16.93 2.23 -7.09
C PHE A 246 17.80 1.20 -6.37
N ASN A 247 19.06 1.05 -6.78
CA ASN A 247 19.99 0.09 -6.20
C ASN A 247 20.42 0.45 -4.77
N LEU A 248 20.63 1.74 -4.47
CA LEU A 248 20.94 2.20 -3.12
C LEU A 248 19.79 1.89 -2.15
N VAL A 249 18.57 2.26 -2.53
CA VAL A 249 17.34 1.94 -1.80
C VAL A 249 17.18 0.43 -1.62
N ARG A 250 17.38 -0.34 -2.69
CA ARG A 250 17.25 -1.80 -2.65
C ARG A 250 18.28 -2.42 -1.70
N SER A 251 19.53 -1.94 -1.70
CA SER A 251 20.56 -2.42 -0.78
C SER A 251 20.18 -2.14 0.68
N LEU A 252 19.66 -0.95 0.96
CA LEU A 252 19.13 -0.59 2.28
C LEU A 252 17.97 -1.51 2.69
N HIS A 253 16.99 -1.71 1.81
CA HIS A 253 15.85 -2.60 2.06
C HIS A 253 16.28 -4.02 2.39
N LEU A 254 17.32 -4.56 1.74
CA LEU A 254 17.85 -5.89 2.04
C LEU A 254 18.54 -5.96 3.42
N LYS A 255 19.24 -4.90 3.84
CA LYS A 255 19.80 -4.80 5.20
C LYS A 255 18.70 -4.75 6.25
N GLU A 256 17.69 -3.93 6.01
CA GLU A 256 16.49 -3.82 6.86
C GLU A 256 15.74 -5.16 6.94
N LEU A 257 15.54 -5.84 5.82
CA LEU A 257 14.86 -7.13 5.75
C LEU A 257 15.65 -8.23 6.48
N ARG A 258 16.98 -8.21 6.43
CA ARG A 258 17.83 -9.10 7.23
C ARG A 258 17.64 -8.85 8.73
N ASP A 259 17.70 -7.60 9.17
CA ASP A 259 17.54 -7.22 10.57
C ASP A 259 16.13 -7.54 11.09
N LEU A 260 15.10 -7.29 10.28
CA LEU A 260 13.72 -7.68 10.56
C LEU A 260 13.59 -9.20 10.65
N SER A 261 14.16 -9.95 9.71
CA SER A 261 14.09 -11.42 9.72
C SER A 261 14.73 -12.02 10.98
N LEU A 262 15.85 -11.46 11.45
CA LEU A 262 16.46 -11.85 12.73
C LEU A 262 15.55 -11.53 13.92
N TRP A 263 15.03 -10.30 13.98
CA TRP A 263 14.10 -9.87 15.03
C TRP A 263 12.84 -10.75 15.06
N TRP A 264 12.27 -11.05 13.91
CA TRP A 264 11.05 -11.86 13.80
C TRP A 264 11.31 -13.31 14.14
N LYS A 265 12.45 -13.89 13.74
CA LYS A 265 12.82 -15.25 14.14
C LYS A 265 12.88 -15.41 15.66
N GLU A 266 13.46 -14.42 16.34
CA GLU A 266 13.48 -14.38 17.81
C GLU A 266 12.08 -14.17 18.39
N LEU A 267 11.34 -13.17 17.90
CA LEU A 267 9.99 -12.86 18.36
C LEU A 267 9.05 -14.06 18.18
N TYR A 268 8.94 -14.57 16.96
CA TYR A 268 8.04 -15.65 16.55
C TYR A 268 8.36 -16.95 17.32
N GLY A 269 9.66 -17.26 17.49
CA GLY A 269 10.10 -18.38 18.31
C GLY A 269 9.76 -18.22 19.80
N ASN A 270 9.84 -17.00 20.33
CA ASN A 270 9.54 -16.70 21.73
C ASN A 270 8.02 -16.66 22.03
N VAL A 271 7.20 -16.14 21.12
CA VAL A 271 5.73 -16.13 21.29
C VAL A 271 5.13 -17.50 21.03
N ASN A 272 5.70 -18.27 20.10
CA ASN A 272 5.34 -19.65 19.78
C ASN A 272 3.83 -19.87 19.50
N LEU A 273 3.21 -18.92 18.78
CA LEU A 273 1.81 -19.02 18.34
C LEU A 273 1.75 -19.87 17.06
N SER A 274 1.67 -21.20 17.20
CA SER A 274 1.70 -22.13 16.06
C SER A 274 0.52 -22.00 15.08
N TYR A 275 -0.53 -21.29 15.48
CA TYR A 275 -1.71 -21.00 14.67
C TYR A 275 -1.59 -19.72 13.84
N ALA A 276 -0.62 -18.85 14.14
CA ALA A 276 -0.50 -17.55 13.49
C ALA A 276 0.25 -17.65 12.15
N ARG A 277 0.05 -16.66 11.28
CA ARG A 277 0.74 -16.52 10.00
C ARG A 277 2.17 -16.04 10.21
N ASP A 278 3.11 -16.72 9.56
CA ASP A 278 4.52 -16.28 9.48
C ASP A 278 4.75 -15.57 8.14
N ARG A 279 4.57 -14.25 8.12
CA ARG A 279 4.49 -13.40 6.90
C ARG A 279 5.30 -12.12 6.96
N LEU A 280 6.44 -12.13 7.67
CA LEU A 280 7.26 -10.92 7.82
C LEU A 280 7.76 -10.37 6.48
N VAL A 281 8.16 -11.23 5.55
CA VAL A 281 8.70 -10.78 4.27
C VAL A 281 7.60 -10.12 3.43
N GLU A 282 6.40 -10.70 3.40
CA GLU A 282 5.22 -10.13 2.72
C GLU A 282 4.80 -8.82 3.39
N ASN A 283 4.80 -8.78 4.73
CA ASN A 283 4.59 -7.58 5.52
C ASN A 283 5.60 -6.46 5.17
N TYR A 284 6.87 -6.82 5.00
CA TYR A 284 7.91 -5.86 4.66
C TYR A 284 7.81 -5.38 3.21
N PHE A 285 7.49 -6.29 2.28
CA PHE A 285 7.16 -5.93 0.90
C PHE A 285 6.03 -4.89 0.85
N TRP A 286 4.96 -5.14 1.61
CA TRP A 286 3.85 -4.21 1.78
C TRP A 286 4.32 -2.85 2.31
N THR A 287 5.18 -2.86 3.34
CA THR A 287 5.77 -1.67 3.95
C THR A 287 6.60 -0.83 2.96
N CYS A 288 7.42 -1.49 2.12
CA CYS A 288 8.20 -0.83 1.06
C CYS A 288 7.33 -0.19 -0.04
N GLY A 289 6.10 -0.68 -0.22
CA GLY A 289 5.12 -0.05 -1.10
C GLY A 289 4.63 1.31 -0.58
N VAL A 290 4.71 1.54 0.74
CA VAL A 290 4.33 2.80 1.38
C VAL A 290 5.49 3.78 1.46
N PHE A 291 6.63 3.30 1.96
CA PHE A 291 7.86 4.06 2.17
C PHE A 291 8.99 3.41 1.39
N HIS A 292 9.44 4.00 0.28
CA HIS A 292 10.53 3.41 -0.49
C HIS A 292 11.84 4.21 -0.38
N GLU A 293 11.77 5.48 0.00
CA GLU A 293 12.94 6.36 0.07
C GLU A 293 13.85 6.03 1.26
N GLU A 294 15.16 6.27 1.15
CA GLU A 294 16.13 5.93 2.20
C GLU A 294 15.84 6.62 3.53
N ASP A 295 15.37 7.87 3.49
CA ASP A 295 15.05 8.69 4.66
C ASP A 295 13.96 8.09 5.56
N TYR A 296 13.14 7.18 5.02
CA TYR A 296 12.08 6.50 5.76
C TYR A 296 12.51 5.18 6.40
N SER A 297 13.82 4.89 6.50
CA SER A 297 14.32 3.65 7.14
C SER A 297 13.73 3.41 8.53
N ARG A 298 13.78 4.42 9.40
CA ARG A 298 13.20 4.34 10.74
C ARG A 298 11.68 4.08 10.70
N ALA A 299 10.96 4.74 9.79
CA ALA A 299 9.53 4.55 9.61
C ALA A 299 9.20 3.11 9.17
N ARG A 300 9.91 2.58 8.16
CA ARG A 300 9.74 1.19 7.70
C ARG A 300 9.95 0.19 8.82
N MET A 301 11.05 0.31 9.57
CA MET A 301 11.38 -0.61 10.65
C MET A 301 10.32 -0.59 11.76
N LEU A 302 9.85 0.59 12.15
CA LEU A 302 8.81 0.74 13.18
C LEU A 302 7.44 0.24 12.69
N PHE A 303 7.09 0.55 11.44
CA PHE A 303 5.82 0.15 10.84
C PHE A 303 5.75 -1.36 10.65
N ALA A 304 6.76 -1.98 10.03
CA ALA A 304 6.78 -3.43 9.77
C ALA A 304 6.69 -4.24 11.08
N LYS A 305 7.43 -3.83 12.12
CA LYS A 305 7.35 -4.51 13.43
C LYS A 305 5.96 -4.39 14.06
N THR A 306 5.35 -3.20 14.00
CA THR A 306 4.02 -2.97 14.56
C THR A 306 2.95 -3.71 13.76
N PHE A 307 3.06 -3.75 12.44
CA PHE A 307 2.15 -4.48 11.56
C PHE A 307 2.28 -5.99 11.80
N GLY A 308 3.49 -6.54 11.93
CA GLY A 308 3.67 -7.95 12.33
C GLY A 308 3.00 -8.29 13.67
N LEU A 309 3.12 -7.42 14.68
CA LEU A 309 2.44 -7.59 15.97
C LEU A 309 0.91 -7.49 15.85
N LEU A 310 0.40 -6.61 14.98
CA LEU A 310 -1.03 -6.50 14.68
C LEU A 310 -1.56 -7.78 14.01
N SER A 311 -0.81 -8.37 13.08
CA SER A 311 -1.19 -9.65 12.46
C SER A 311 -1.23 -10.81 13.45
N LEU A 312 -0.30 -10.87 14.41
CA LEU A 312 -0.35 -11.88 15.48
C LEU A 312 -1.58 -11.68 16.38
N MET A 313 -1.99 -10.42 16.60
CA MET A 313 -3.22 -10.12 17.33
C MET A 313 -4.44 -10.59 16.54
N ASP A 314 -4.53 -10.24 15.25
CA ASP A 314 -5.56 -10.65 14.31
C ASP A 314 -5.79 -12.16 14.36
N ASP A 315 -4.75 -12.95 14.08
CA ASP A 315 -4.77 -14.42 14.10
C ASP A 315 -5.20 -15.00 15.47
N THR A 316 -4.88 -14.27 16.55
CA THR A 316 -5.31 -14.71 17.89
C THR A 316 -6.82 -14.57 18.03
N TYR A 317 -7.44 -13.50 17.53
CA TYR A 317 -8.88 -13.28 17.61
C TYR A 317 -9.69 -14.18 16.65
N ASP A 318 -9.28 -14.30 15.39
CA ASP A 318 -10.10 -14.89 14.32
C ASP A 318 -9.74 -16.35 13.97
N VAL A 319 -8.65 -16.91 14.52
CA VAL A 319 -8.28 -18.33 14.33
C VAL A 319 -8.37 -19.09 15.64
N TYR A 320 -7.75 -18.61 16.72
CA TYR A 320 -7.43 -19.49 17.86
C TYR A 320 -8.19 -19.23 19.15
N ALA A 321 -8.26 -17.98 19.63
CA ALA A 321 -8.84 -17.68 20.94
C ALA A 321 -10.32 -18.05 21.05
N THR A 322 -10.76 -18.37 22.26
CA THR A 322 -12.19 -18.41 22.59
C THR A 322 -12.70 -16.99 22.82
N LEU A 323 -14.02 -16.80 22.82
CA LEU A 323 -14.58 -15.48 23.12
C LEU A 323 -14.14 -14.98 24.51
N GLU A 324 -14.08 -15.86 25.51
CA GLU A 324 -13.58 -15.52 26.85
C GLU A 324 -12.12 -15.06 26.80
N ASP A 325 -11.25 -15.80 26.09
CA ASP A 325 -9.85 -15.43 25.91
C ASP A 325 -9.71 -14.05 25.21
N CYS A 326 -10.53 -13.79 24.18
CA CYS A 326 -10.61 -12.50 23.49
C CYS A 326 -10.95 -11.36 24.46
N HIS A 327 -11.88 -11.58 25.39
CA HIS A 327 -12.22 -10.59 26.42
C HIS A 327 -11.02 -10.27 27.31
N VAL A 328 -10.34 -11.28 27.85
CA VAL A 328 -9.19 -11.06 28.76
C VAL A 328 -8.00 -10.44 28.01
N LEU A 329 -7.78 -10.82 26.74
CA LEU A 329 -6.76 -10.20 25.89
C LEU A 329 -7.05 -8.71 25.64
N ASN A 330 -8.28 -8.36 25.28
CA ASN A 330 -8.67 -6.98 25.12
C ASN A 330 -8.48 -6.19 26.43
N GLU A 331 -8.91 -6.71 27.58
CA GLU A 331 -8.71 -6.05 28.88
C GLU A 331 -7.23 -5.78 29.19
N ALA A 332 -6.35 -6.78 28.95
CA ALA A 332 -4.92 -6.61 29.11
C ALA A 332 -4.37 -5.52 28.18
N ILE A 333 -4.77 -5.51 26.91
CA ILE A 333 -4.39 -4.48 25.93
C ILE A 333 -4.90 -3.10 26.35
N GLN A 334 -6.14 -2.98 26.85
CA GLN A 334 -6.66 -1.71 27.36
C GLN A 334 -5.82 -1.19 28.53
N ARG A 335 -5.34 -2.08 29.40
CA ARG A 335 -4.47 -1.74 30.53
C ARG A 335 -3.04 -1.36 30.08
N TRP A 336 -2.49 -2.06 29.10
CA TRP A 336 -1.14 -1.84 28.53
C TRP A 336 -0.03 -1.84 29.61
N ASP A 337 -0.05 -2.86 30.45
CA ASP A 337 0.88 -3.07 31.56
C ASP A 337 1.40 -4.52 31.48
N GLU A 338 2.72 -4.73 31.49
CA GLU A 338 3.31 -6.06 31.39
C GLU A 338 2.80 -7.02 32.49
N SER A 339 2.45 -6.50 33.68
CA SER A 339 1.90 -7.31 34.77
C SER A 339 0.53 -7.95 34.45
N ALA A 340 -0.21 -7.39 33.49
CA ALA A 340 -1.46 -7.97 32.99
C ALA A 340 -1.25 -9.32 32.28
N ALA A 341 -0.02 -9.66 31.87
CA ALA A 341 0.28 -10.98 31.31
C ALA A 341 -0.12 -12.13 32.23
N SER A 342 -0.10 -11.91 33.56
CA SER A 342 -0.49 -12.91 34.55
C SER A 342 -1.98 -13.31 34.48
N THR A 343 -2.84 -12.45 33.95
CA THR A 343 -4.28 -12.72 33.80
C THR A 343 -4.61 -13.48 32.52
N LEU A 344 -3.68 -13.52 31.55
CA LEU A 344 -3.89 -14.15 30.26
C LEU A 344 -3.67 -15.68 30.33
N PRO A 345 -4.33 -16.44 29.44
CA PRO A 345 -4.00 -17.85 29.19
C PRO A 345 -2.54 -18.04 28.81
N GLU A 346 -1.94 -19.16 29.22
CA GLU A 346 -0.50 -19.43 29.07
C GLU A 346 0.01 -19.24 27.64
N TYR A 347 -0.75 -19.71 26.64
CA TYR A 347 -0.33 -19.68 25.23
C TYR A 347 -0.13 -18.28 24.66
N MET A 348 -0.82 -17.26 25.16
CA MET A 348 -0.74 -15.89 24.64
C MET A 348 0.04 -14.92 25.54
N ARG A 349 0.51 -15.37 26.72
CA ARG A 349 1.27 -14.50 27.64
C ARG A 349 2.51 -13.92 26.99
N MET A 350 3.27 -14.77 26.30
CA MET A 350 4.50 -14.33 25.64
C MET A 350 4.22 -13.39 24.49
N PHE A 351 3.12 -13.55 23.76
CA PHE A 351 2.69 -12.57 22.76
C PHE A 351 2.46 -11.19 23.40
N TYR A 352 1.64 -11.12 24.45
CA TYR A 352 1.35 -9.85 25.11
C TYR A 352 2.59 -9.19 25.75
N ILE A 353 3.47 -9.96 26.40
CA ILE A 353 4.73 -9.46 26.96
C ILE A 353 5.59 -8.85 25.85
N ASN A 354 5.75 -9.56 24.73
CA ASN A 354 6.55 -9.06 23.61
C ASN A 354 5.90 -7.85 22.94
N LEU A 355 4.56 -7.79 22.83
CA LEU A 355 3.83 -6.62 22.35
C LEU A 355 4.19 -5.38 23.18
N VAL A 356 4.03 -5.45 24.52
CA VAL A 356 4.32 -4.31 25.41
C VAL A 356 5.80 -3.92 25.34
N ARG A 357 6.71 -4.89 25.36
CA ARG A 357 8.16 -4.63 25.29
C ARG A 357 8.62 -4.04 23.96
N ASN A 358 8.06 -4.47 22.83
CA ASN A 358 8.38 -3.86 21.53
C ASN A 358 7.95 -2.40 21.49
N PHE A 359 6.74 -2.07 21.96
CA PHE A 359 6.29 -0.68 22.03
C PHE A 359 7.12 0.17 23.01
N GLN A 360 7.60 -0.42 24.10
CA GLN A 360 8.58 0.25 24.98
C GLN A 360 9.89 0.53 24.22
N GLY A 361 10.41 -0.47 23.50
CA GLY A 361 11.59 -0.31 22.65
C GLY A 361 11.42 0.74 21.55
N PHE A 362 10.23 0.85 20.94
CA PHE A 362 9.92 1.92 19.99
C PHE A 362 10.02 3.28 20.67
N GLU A 363 9.41 3.45 21.83
CA GLU A 363 9.45 4.69 22.61
C GLU A 363 10.87 5.07 23.05
N ASP A 364 11.71 4.09 23.36
CA ASP A 364 13.10 4.31 23.74
C ASP A 364 14.01 4.64 22.54
N SER A 365 13.62 4.24 21.34
CA SER A 365 14.33 4.59 20.09
C SER A 365 14.04 6.02 19.59
N LEU A 366 13.02 6.69 20.14
CA LEU A 366 12.60 8.04 19.75
C LEU A 366 13.22 9.12 20.64
N GLN A 367 13.42 10.31 20.06
CA GLN A 367 13.87 11.47 20.84
C GLN A 367 12.81 11.87 21.88
N PRO A 368 13.18 12.53 22.99
CA PRO A 368 12.23 12.89 24.05
C PRO A 368 10.99 13.64 23.57
N HIS A 369 11.16 14.55 22.60
CA HIS A 369 10.06 15.33 22.01
C HIS A 369 9.23 14.54 20.97
N GLU A 370 9.67 13.34 20.55
CA GLU A 370 8.97 12.45 19.62
C GLU A 370 8.23 11.31 20.35
N LYS A 371 8.52 11.04 21.63
CA LYS A 371 7.94 9.90 22.37
C LYS A 371 6.41 9.86 22.39
N TYR A 372 5.76 11.03 22.32
CA TYR A 372 4.30 11.13 22.26
C TYR A 372 3.69 10.38 21.05
N ARG A 373 4.46 10.20 19.97
CA ARG A 373 4.02 9.49 18.75
C ARG A 373 3.65 8.03 19.06
N VAL A 374 4.38 7.37 19.96
CA VAL A 374 4.08 6.00 20.38
C VAL A 374 2.77 5.95 21.17
N SER A 375 2.40 7.00 21.90
CA SER A 375 1.12 7.05 22.61
C SER A 375 -0.08 7.04 21.65
N TYR A 376 0.03 7.70 20.49
CA TYR A 376 -0.99 7.61 19.44
C TYR A 376 -1.07 6.20 18.85
N ALA A 377 0.07 5.58 18.53
CA ALA A 377 0.12 4.20 18.04
C ALA A 377 -0.48 3.20 19.06
N LYS A 378 -0.15 3.33 20.36
CA LYS A 378 -0.74 2.54 21.46
C LYS A 378 -2.26 2.73 21.50
N LYS A 379 -2.77 3.97 21.38
CA LYS A 379 -4.21 4.26 21.37
C LYS A 379 -4.92 3.62 20.18
N ALA A 380 -4.33 3.67 18.99
CA ALA A 380 -4.86 3.01 17.80
C ALA A 380 -4.87 1.48 17.94
N PHE A 381 -3.78 0.88 18.44
CA PHE A 381 -3.70 -0.56 18.69
C PHE A 381 -4.76 -1.05 19.71
N LYS A 382 -4.98 -0.27 20.78
CA LYS A 382 -6.07 -0.51 21.74
C LYS A 382 -7.44 -0.45 21.09
N LEU A 383 -7.64 0.43 20.11
CA LEU A 383 -8.89 0.57 19.38
C LEU A 383 -9.13 -0.64 18.48
N SER A 384 -8.13 -1.08 17.71
CA SER A 384 -8.22 -2.32 16.90
C SER A 384 -8.61 -3.53 17.75
N SER A 385 -8.02 -3.70 18.93
CA SER A 385 -8.35 -4.81 19.84
C SER A 385 -9.82 -4.82 20.27
N LYS A 386 -10.46 -3.64 20.40
CA LYS A 386 -11.91 -3.56 20.68
C LYS A 386 -12.74 -4.03 19.49
N TYR A 387 -12.40 -3.58 18.29
CA TYR A 387 -13.14 -3.95 17.08
C TYR A 387 -12.95 -5.42 16.71
N TYR A 388 -11.77 -6.00 16.94
CA TYR A 388 -11.56 -7.45 16.84
C TYR A 388 -12.40 -8.23 17.85
N LEU A 389 -12.56 -7.72 19.08
CA LEU A 389 -13.47 -8.32 20.05
C LEU A 389 -14.93 -8.25 19.58
N ASP A 390 -15.36 -7.15 18.95
CA ASP A 390 -16.71 -7.02 18.41
C ASP A 390 -16.97 -8.03 17.27
N GLU A 391 -16.02 -8.23 16.36
CA GLU A 391 -16.13 -9.27 15.32
C GLU A 391 -16.09 -10.69 15.89
N ALA A 392 -15.25 -10.94 16.89
CA ALA A 392 -15.21 -12.23 17.59
C ALA A 392 -16.57 -12.56 18.27
N ARG A 393 -17.27 -11.54 18.79
CA ARG A 393 -18.64 -11.71 19.30
C ARG A 393 -19.61 -12.06 18.19
N TRP A 394 -19.56 -11.35 17.06
CA TRP A 394 -20.43 -11.65 15.91
C TRP A 394 -20.28 -13.09 15.44
N SER A 395 -19.04 -13.56 15.33
CA SER A 395 -18.72 -14.94 14.98
C SER A 395 -19.25 -15.93 16.02
N SER A 396 -18.92 -15.74 17.30
CA SER A 396 -19.32 -16.63 18.38
C SER A 396 -20.84 -16.74 18.56
N GLU A 397 -21.57 -15.64 18.35
CA GLU A 397 -23.02 -15.58 18.49
C GLU A 397 -23.77 -15.97 17.20
N ASN A 398 -23.05 -16.23 16.10
CA ASN A 398 -23.60 -16.34 14.74
C ASN A 398 -24.51 -15.13 14.39
N TYR A 399 -24.15 -13.96 14.91
CA TYR A 399 -24.87 -12.73 14.63
C TYR A 399 -24.54 -12.26 13.21
N ALA A 400 -25.59 -11.97 12.44
CA ALA A 400 -25.47 -11.42 11.10
C ALA A 400 -25.87 -9.95 11.15
N PRO A 401 -24.91 -9.01 11.19
CA PRO A 401 -25.20 -7.58 11.22
C PRO A 401 -25.89 -7.12 9.93
N SER A 402 -26.50 -5.93 9.98
CA SER A 402 -26.85 -5.23 8.73
C SER A 402 -25.58 -4.86 7.95
N PHE A 403 -25.67 -4.64 6.65
CA PHE A 403 -24.53 -4.21 5.84
C PHE A 403 -23.90 -2.92 6.39
N LYS A 404 -24.73 -1.96 6.81
CA LYS A 404 -24.25 -0.69 7.39
C LYS A 404 -23.50 -0.91 8.70
N GLU A 405 -24.09 -1.67 9.63
CA GLU A 405 -23.46 -2.02 10.91
C GLU A 405 -22.14 -2.78 10.68
N HIS A 406 -22.13 -3.71 9.72
CA HIS A 406 -20.93 -4.42 9.31
C HIS A 406 -19.83 -3.44 8.91
N VAL A 407 -20.09 -2.51 7.99
CA VAL A 407 -19.07 -1.55 7.51
C VAL A 407 -18.54 -0.67 8.63
N GLU A 408 -19.40 -0.17 9.54
CA GLU A 408 -18.99 0.68 10.66
C GLU A 408 -17.96 0.02 11.60
N VAL A 409 -18.08 -1.29 11.84
CA VAL A 409 -17.13 -2.07 12.65
C VAL A 409 -15.96 -2.58 11.81
N SER A 410 -16.26 -3.16 10.66
CA SER A 410 -15.29 -3.92 9.86
C SER A 410 -14.24 -3.02 9.19
N VAL A 411 -14.57 -1.76 8.91
CA VAL A 411 -13.58 -0.77 8.47
C VAL A 411 -12.53 -0.53 9.56
N MET A 412 -12.94 -0.51 10.83
CA MET A 412 -12.03 -0.31 11.96
C MET A 412 -11.22 -1.56 12.29
N SER A 413 -11.81 -2.75 12.19
CA SER A 413 -11.11 -4.02 12.35
C SER A 413 -10.22 -4.38 11.16
N SER A 414 -10.35 -3.74 9.99
CA SER A 414 -9.47 -3.99 8.84
C SER A 414 -7.97 -3.75 9.13
N GLY A 415 -7.66 -3.12 10.26
CA GLY A 415 -6.31 -2.72 10.65
C GLY A 415 -5.84 -1.42 9.98
N PHE A 416 -6.47 -1.00 8.88
CA PHE A 416 -6.04 0.17 8.09
C PHE A 416 -6.09 1.49 8.86
N PRO A 417 -7.18 1.84 9.59
CA PRO A 417 -7.19 3.04 10.42
C PRO A 417 -6.07 3.05 11.47
N THR A 418 -5.73 1.88 12.02
CA THR A 418 -4.62 1.75 12.96
C THR A 418 -3.26 1.90 12.28
N LEU A 419 -3.07 1.25 11.13
CA LEU A 419 -1.84 1.39 10.35
C LEU A 419 -1.63 2.83 9.88
N ALA A 420 -2.67 3.58 9.53
CA ALA A 420 -2.58 5.00 9.17
C ALA A 420 -1.94 5.85 10.28
N VAL A 421 -2.28 5.59 11.55
CA VAL A 421 -1.64 6.24 12.71
C VAL A 421 -0.20 5.75 12.88
N VAL A 422 0.05 4.45 12.70
CA VAL A 422 1.38 3.84 12.85
C VAL A 422 2.38 4.35 11.79
N LEU A 423 1.92 4.66 10.56
CA LEU A 423 2.75 5.26 9.50
C LEU A 423 3.51 6.49 10.01
N LEU A 424 2.83 7.35 10.76
CA LEU A 424 3.38 8.60 11.25
C LEU A 424 4.41 8.40 12.36
N MET A 425 4.47 7.24 13.02
CA MET A 425 5.34 7.02 14.18
C MET A 425 6.82 7.31 13.89
N GLY A 426 7.29 6.99 12.69
CA GLY A 426 8.67 7.22 12.26
C GLY A 426 8.84 8.21 11.10
N ALA A 427 7.77 8.89 10.64
CA ALA A 427 7.74 9.66 9.40
C ALA A 427 8.45 11.04 9.43
N GLY A 428 9.45 11.21 10.30
CA GLY A 428 10.25 12.44 10.39
C GLY A 428 9.42 13.69 10.67
N ASP A 429 9.60 14.72 9.85
CA ASP A 429 8.92 16.02 10.01
C ASP A 429 7.43 15.98 9.63
N LEU A 430 6.99 14.95 8.90
CA LEU A 430 5.57 14.77 8.55
C LEU A 430 4.73 14.37 9.77
N ALA A 431 5.38 13.85 10.80
CA ALA A 431 4.77 13.33 12.01
C ALA A 431 4.52 14.44 13.04
N THR A 432 3.75 15.46 12.62
CA THR A 432 3.27 16.55 13.47
C THR A 432 2.11 16.08 14.34
N LYS A 433 1.83 16.80 15.43
CA LYS A 433 0.70 16.47 16.29
C LYS A 433 -0.63 16.60 15.54
N GLU A 434 -0.74 17.61 14.69
CA GLU A 434 -1.90 17.85 13.84
C GLU A 434 -2.14 16.69 12.87
N ALA A 435 -1.09 16.10 12.30
CA ALA A 435 -1.19 14.90 11.47
C ALA A 435 -1.67 13.69 12.27
N PHE A 436 -1.21 13.51 13.51
CA PHE A 436 -1.69 12.44 14.39
C PHE A 436 -3.15 12.63 14.82
N ASP A 437 -3.54 13.85 15.18
CA ASP A 437 -4.91 14.21 15.55
C ASP A 437 -5.87 14.00 14.37
N TRP A 438 -5.43 14.33 13.14
CA TRP A 438 -6.15 14.03 11.91
C TRP A 438 -6.29 12.52 11.67
N ALA A 439 -5.18 11.77 11.71
CA ALA A 439 -5.19 10.36 11.36
C ALA A 439 -6.04 9.51 12.32
N ILE A 440 -5.99 9.82 13.62
CA ILE A 440 -6.72 9.06 14.65
C ILE A 440 -8.22 9.38 14.72
N ASP A 441 -8.66 10.46 14.08
CA ASP A 441 -10.08 10.83 14.00
C ASP A 441 -10.81 10.02 12.91
N VAL A 442 -10.07 9.32 12.05
CA VAL A 442 -10.59 8.37 11.05
C VAL A 442 -11.67 8.99 10.16
N ARG A 443 -11.36 10.16 9.59
CA ARG A 443 -12.19 10.83 8.60
C ARG A 443 -11.55 10.81 7.21
N ASP A 444 -12.33 11.20 6.22
CA ASP A 444 -11.88 11.53 4.87
C ASP A 444 -11.06 10.36 4.26
N VAL A 445 -9.79 10.62 3.92
CA VAL A 445 -8.84 9.65 3.36
C VAL A 445 -8.71 8.41 4.24
N VAL A 446 -8.64 8.52 5.57
CA VAL A 446 -8.40 7.36 6.44
C VAL A 446 -9.61 6.41 6.44
N SER A 447 -10.82 6.96 6.56
CA SER A 447 -12.05 6.15 6.51
C SER A 447 -12.23 5.48 5.15
N ALA A 448 -12.05 6.21 4.05
CA ALA A 448 -12.18 5.67 2.70
C ALA A 448 -11.08 4.64 2.39
N SER A 449 -9.87 4.82 2.90
CA SER A 449 -8.79 3.82 2.79
C SER A 449 -9.14 2.52 3.52
N GLY A 450 -9.77 2.62 4.69
CA GLY A 450 -10.29 1.46 5.42
C GLY A 450 -11.46 0.78 4.71
N GLU A 451 -12.32 1.51 4.02
CA GLU A 451 -13.37 0.96 3.15
C GLU A 451 -12.75 0.17 1.98
N VAL A 452 -11.78 0.74 1.26
CA VAL A 452 -11.08 0.03 0.18
C VAL A 452 -10.44 -1.26 0.71
N ALA A 453 -9.76 -1.19 1.87
CA ALA A 453 -9.15 -2.36 2.50
C ALA A 453 -10.16 -3.46 2.81
N ARG A 454 -11.25 -3.10 3.50
CA ARG A 454 -12.30 -4.03 3.89
C ARG A 454 -12.97 -4.66 2.67
N PHE A 455 -13.36 -3.85 1.69
CA PHE A 455 -14.08 -4.33 0.51
C PHE A 455 -13.23 -5.25 -0.38
N LEU A 456 -11.97 -4.89 -0.63
CA LEU A 456 -11.08 -5.77 -1.40
C LEU A 456 -10.77 -7.07 -0.66
N ASN A 457 -10.54 -7.00 0.67
CA ASN A 457 -10.36 -8.19 1.50
C ASN A 457 -11.58 -9.10 1.46
N ASP A 458 -12.78 -8.58 1.69
CA ASP A 458 -14.01 -9.38 1.77
C ASP A 458 -14.38 -9.99 0.41
N ILE A 459 -14.09 -9.31 -0.71
CA ILE A 459 -14.23 -9.89 -2.06
C ILE A 459 -13.25 -11.06 -2.26
N ALA A 460 -12.00 -10.92 -1.80
CA ALA A 460 -11.03 -12.01 -1.88
C ALA A 460 -11.42 -13.20 -0.99
N SER A 461 -11.86 -12.94 0.24
CA SER A 461 -12.38 -13.94 1.17
C SER A 461 -13.61 -14.65 0.63
N TYR A 462 -14.52 -13.94 -0.07
CA TYR A 462 -15.65 -14.56 -0.76
C TYR A 462 -15.19 -15.55 -1.85
N LYS A 463 -14.13 -15.21 -2.61
CA LYS A 463 -13.61 -16.05 -3.71
C LYS A 463 -12.73 -17.21 -3.26
N LYS A 464 -11.93 -17.03 -2.20
CA LYS A 464 -10.93 -17.99 -1.72
C LYS A 464 -11.36 -18.76 -0.49
N GLY A 465 -12.41 -18.30 0.19
CA GLY A 465 -12.82 -18.78 1.49
C GLY A 465 -12.26 -17.92 2.62
N ARG A 466 -12.99 -17.92 3.74
CA ARG A 466 -12.67 -17.21 4.98
C ARG A 466 -12.32 -18.18 6.10
N ASN A 467 -11.72 -17.72 7.19
CA ASN A 467 -11.45 -18.56 8.35
C ASN A 467 -12.77 -19.00 9.00
N LYS A 468 -12.74 -20.16 9.68
CA LYS A 468 -13.95 -20.76 10.29
C LYS A 468 -14.59 -19.88 11.36
N LYS A 469 -13.79 -19.07 12.07
CA LYS A 469 -14.27 -18.15 13.10
C LYS A 469 -14.39 -16.70 12.60
N ASP A 470 -14.35 -16.46 11.30
CA ASP A 470 -14.65 -15.13 10.79
C ASP A 470 -16.15 -14.83 10.97
N ALA A 471 -16.47 -13.55 11.18
CA ALA A 471 -17.84 -13.07 11.01
C ALA A 471 -18.26 -13.17 9.53
N ALA A 472 -19.56 -12.98 9.27
CA ALA A 472 -20.04 -12.88 7.89
C ALA A 472 -19.43 -11.64 7.21
N SER A 473 -18.90 -11.78 6.00
CA SER A 473 -18.24 -10.67 5.30
C SER A 473 -19.23 -9.61 4.81
N SER A 474 -18.73 -8.47 4.36
CA SER A 474 -19.56 -7.41 3.75
C SER A 474 -20.33 -7.92 2.52
N VAL A 475 -19.74 -8.82 1.74
CA VAL A 475 -20.41 -9.49 0.59
C VAL A 475 -21.58 -10.34 1.07
N GLU A 476 -21.36 -11.17 2.11
CA GLU A 476 -22.41 -12.04 2.67
C GLU A 476 -23.54 -11.22 3.32
N CYS A 477 -23.19 -10.19 4.08
CA CYS A 477 -24.15 -9.29 4.72
C CYS A 477 -24.99 -8.52 3.69
N TYR A 478 -24.34 -7.99 2.64
CA TYR A 478 -25.02 -7.29 1.55
C TYR A 478 -25.96 -8.22 0.77
N ALA A 479 -25.48 -9.41 0.38
CA ALA A 479 -26.26 -10.40 -0.34
C ALA A 479 -27.52 -10.79 0.44
N LYS A 480 -27.37 -11.04 1.75
CA LYS A 480 -28.47 -11.38 2.65
C LYS A 480 -29.48 -10.24 2.81
N GLU A 481 -29.00 -9.01 3.04
CA GLU A 481 -29.88 -7.85 3.25
C GLU A 481 -30.66 -7.48 2.00
N ARG A 482 -30.03 -7.56 0.82
CA ARG A 482 -30.62 -7.18 -0.46
C ARG A 482 -31.33 -8.31 -1.21
N GLY A 483 -31.14 -9.56 -0.76
CA GLY A 483 -31.71 -10.74 -1.41
C GLY A 483 -31.13 -11.00 -2.81
N VAL A 484 -29.85 -10.69 -3.01
CA VAL A 484 -29.12 -10.86 -4.28
C VAL A 484 -28.11 -12.01 -4.19
N SER A 485 -27.57 -12.45 -5.33
CA SER A 485 -26.50 -13.45 -5.35
C SER A 485 -25.19 -12.89 -4.78
N GLY A 486 -24.29 -13.79 -4.35
CA GLY A 486 -22.96 -13.38 -3.87
C GLY A 486 -22.11 -12.68 -4.94
N GLU A 487 -22.26 -13.05 -6.21
CA GLU A 487 -21.58 -12.38 -7.33
C GLU A 487 -22.11 -10.96 -7.56
N GLU A 488 -23.44 -10.77 -7.53
CA GLU A 488 -24.06 -9.44 -7.60
C GLU A 488 -23.64 -8.57 -6.41
N ALA A 489 -23.58 -9.16 -5.21
CA ALA A 489 -23.07 -8.48 -4.02
C ALA A 489 -21.59 -8.10 -4.17
N ALA A 490 -20.72 -9.03 -4.60
CA ALA A 490 -19.30 -8.76 -4.81
C ALA A 490 -19.07 -7.64 -5.84
N ALA A 491 -19.87 -7.61 -6.92
CA ALA A 491 -19.83 -6.52 -7.90
C ALA A 491 -20.27 -5.17 -7.30
N ALA A 492 -21.32 -5.16 -6.47
CA ALA A 492 -21.76 -3.95 -5.75
C ALA A 492 -20.69 -3.46 -4.77
N ILE A 493 -20.06 -4.36 -4.01
CA ILE A 493 -18.95 -4.03 -3.10
C ILE A 493 -17.73 -3.51 -3.85
N ALA A 494 -17.42 -4.06 -5.03
CA ALA A 494 -16.35 -3.52 -5.89
C ALA A 494 -16.66 -2.08 -6.35
N GLY A 495 -17.93 -1.79 -6.69
CA GLY A 495 -18.37 -0.42 -6.97
C GLY A 495 -18.26 0.52 -5.77
N MET A 496 -18.44 0.02 -4.54
CA MET A 496 -18.23 0.81 -3.32
C MET A 496 -16.75 1.06 -3.05
N ALA A 497 -15.86 0.10 -3.33
CA ALA A 497 -14.41 0.31 -3.27
C ALA A 497 -13.95 1.38 -4.28
N GLU A 498 -14.53 1.37 -5.50
CA GLU A 498 -14.31 2.42 -6.49
C GLU A 498 -14.78 3.79 -5.99
N HIS A 499 -15.96 3.86 -5.37
CA HIS A 499 -16.44 5.09 -4.73
C HIS A 499 -15.51 5.59 -3.62
N ALA A 500 -14.99 4.68 -2.78
CA ALA A 500 -14.03 5.04 -1.73
C ALA A 500 -12.73 5.62 -2.30
N TRP A 501 -12.21 5.09 -3.42
CA TRP A 501 -11.09 5.71 -4.15
C TRP A 501 -11.38 7.14 -4.61
N ARG A 502 -12.60 7.42 -5.07
CA ARG A 502 -12.99 8.79 -5.43
C ARG A 502 -13.04 9.70 -4.21
N THR A 503 -13.56 9.21 -3.09
CA THR A 503 -13.53 9.94 -1.81
C THR A 503 -12.10 10.28 -1.41
N ILE A 504 -11.14 9.35 -1.56
CA ILE A 504 -9.71 9.61 -1.33
C ILE A 504 -9.21 10.73 -2.23
N ASN A 505 -9.46 10.65 -3.54
CA ASN A 505 -9.05 11.67 -4.50
C ASN A 505 -9.62 13.05 -4.15
N GLY A 506 -10.91 13.13 -3.83
CA GLY A 506 -11.59 14.39 -3.49
C GLY A 506 -11.04 14.99 -2.22
N SER A 507 -10.92 14.15 -1.18
CA SER A 507 -10.37 14.56 0.12
C SER A 507 -8.95 15.11 -0.01
N CYS A 508 -8.09 14.49 -0.83
CA CYS A 508 -6.72 14.98 -1.05
C CYS A 508 -6.65 16.36 -1.70
N VAL A 509 -7.61 16.71 -2.56
CA VAL A 509 -7.65 18.02 -3.21
C VAL A 509 -8.21 19.10 -2.28
N GLU A 510 -9.12 18.73 -1.39
CA GLU A 510 -9.73 19.66 -0.41
C GLU A 510 -8.88 19.84 0.87
N MET A 511 -7.87 18.97 1.06
CA MET A 511 -7.07 18.93 2.27
C MET A 511 -6.15 20.13 2.45
N ASP A 512 -5.92 20.52 3.70
CA ASP A 512 -4.89 21.49 4.06
C ASP A 512 -3.51 21.03 3.56
N ALA A 513 -2.78 21.95 2.90
CA ALA A 513 -1.48 21.68 2.30
C ALA A 513 -0.44 21.16 3.32
N ALA A 514 -0.57 21.51 4.61
CA ALA A 514 0.30 21.01 5.67
C ALA A 514 0.01 19.55 6.05
N LEU A 515 -1.22 19.06 5.84
CA LEU A 515 -1.62 17.67 6.14
C LEU A 515 -1.48 16.75 4.92
N LEU A 516 -1.55 17.29 3.71
CA LEU A 516 -1.50 16.51 2.47
C LEU A 516 -0.29 15.55 2.39
N PRO A 517 0.95 15.90 2.81
CA PRO A 517 2.06 14.95 2.82
C PRO A 517 1.82 13.72 3.72
N ALA A 518 1.20 13.90 4.88
CA ALA A 518 0.83 12.80 5.77
C ALA A 518 -0.29 11.95 5.15
N ALA A 519 -1.29 12.57 4.54
CA ALA A 519 -2.35 11.85 3.85
C ALA A 519 -1.84 11.05 2.64
N LYS A 520 -0.86 11.57 1.89
CA LYS A 520 -0.22 10.83 0.80
C LYS A 520 0.43 9.52 1.26
N LEU A 521 0.92 9.43 2.50
CA LEU A 521 1.39 8.15 3.07
C LEU A 521 0.24 7.15 3.24
N VAL A 522 -0.93 7.61 3.69
CA VAL A 522 -2.14 6.78 3.80
C VAL A 522 -2.64 6.35 2.41
N VAL A 523 -2.58 7.25 1.42
CA VAL A 523 -2.87 6.90 0.01
C VAL A 523 -1.90 5.82 -0.47
N ASN A 524 -0.59 5.96 -0.23
CA ASN A 524 0.39 4.94 -0.60
C ASN A 524 0.12 3.59 0.09
N LEU A 525 -0.27 3.60 1.37
CA LEU A 525 -0.76 2.40 2.07
C LEU A 525 -2.00 1.82 1.36
N THR A 526 -2.91 2.62 0.87
CA THR A 526 -4.09 2.13 0.13
C THR A 526 -3.72 1.51 -1.21
N LYS A 527 -2.78 2.12 -1.97
CA LYS A 527 -2.30 1.60 -3.26
C LYS A 527 -1.79 0.17 -3.19
N THR A 528 -1.16 -0.19 -2.08
CA THR A 528 -0.64 -1.55 -1.90
C THR A 528 -1.74 -2.62 -1.88
N LEU A 529 -2.97 -2.28 -1.47
CA LEU A 529 -4.11 -3.20 -1.50
C LEU A 529 -4.40 -3.71 -2.91
N GLU A 530 -4.25 -2.86 -3.92
CA GLU A 530 -4.51 -3.22 -5.32
C GLU A 530 -3.56 -4.34 -5.79
N VAL A 531 -2.35 -4.39 -5.23
CA VAL A 531 -1.37 -5.45 -5.51
C VAL A 531 -1.68 -6.69 -4.69
N ILE A 532 -1.96 -6.54 -3.39
CA ILE A 532 -2.23 -7.65 -2.48
C ILE A 532 -3.49 -8.42 -2.91
N TYR A 533 -4.53 -7.70 -3.30
CA TYR A 533 -5.84 -8.26 -3.65
C TYR A 533 -6.09 -8.36 -5.17
N LEU A 534 -5.05 -8.17 -5.99
CA LEU A 534 -5.17 -8.22 -7.45
C LEU A 534 -5.87 -9.50 -7.92
N GLY A 535 -6.91 -9.36 -8.74
CA GLY A 535 -7.69 -10.50 -9.24
C GLY A 535 -8.55 -11.21 -8.18
N GLY A 536 -8.71 -10.62 -6.99
CA GLY A 536 -9.44 -11.22 -5.86
C GLY A 536 -8.68 -12.33 -5.14
N ARG A 537 -7.34 -12.25 -5.15
CA ARG A 537 -6.45 -13.11 -4.35
C ARG A 537 -6.27 -12.55 -2.94
N ASP A 538 -5.67 -13.31 -2.04
CA ASP A 538 -5.16 -12.81 -0.75
C ASP A 538 -3.68 -13.14 -0.68
N ALA A 539 -2.86 -12.25 -1.23
CA ALA A 539 -1.44 -12.49 -1.38
C ALA A 539 -0.65 -12.33 -0.06
N TYR A 540 -1.31 -11.85 1.02
CA TYR A 540 -0.72 -11.79 2.36
C TYR A 540 -0.83 -13.14 3.05
N THR A 541 -2.03 -13.73 3.07
CA THR A 541 -2.23 -15.06 3.66
C THR A 541 -1.55 -16.14 2.82
N PHE A 542 -1.67 -16.07 1.50
CA PHE A 542 -1.08 -17.02 0.55
C PHE A 542 0.18 -16.43 -0.09
N ALA A 543 1.30 -16.50 0.63
CA ALA A 543 2.58 -15.89 0.27
C ALA A 543 3.12 -16.28 -1.11
N GLY A 544 2.71 -17.45 -1.64
CA GLY A 544 3.05 -17.88 -3.00
C GLY A 544 2.68 -16.85 -4.07
N ASP A 545 1.59 -16.10 -3.88
CA ASP A 545 1.09 -15.11 -4.83
C ASP A 545 1.94 -13.82 -4.88
N LEU A 546 2.74 -13.52 -3.85
CA LEU A 546 3.68 -12.40 -3.83
C LEU A 546 5.12 -12.80 -4.17
N LYS A 547 5.44 -14.08 -4.14
CA LYS A 547 6.82 -14.57 -4.20
C LYS A 547 7.62 -13.97 -5.35
N ASP A 548 7.07 -13.98 -6.56
CA ASP A 548 7.77 -13.49 -7.75
C ASP A 548 7.99 -11.97 -7.71
N LEU A 549 7.07 -11.21 -7.12
CA LEU A 549 7.23 -9.76 -6.92
C LEU A 549 8.30 -9.47 -5.86
N VAL A 550 8.35 -10.25 -4.77
CA VAL A 550 9.38 -10.13 -3.74
C VAL A 550 10.76 -10.45 -4.32
N VAL A 551 10.88 -11.52 -5.12
CA VAL A 551 12.12 -11.86 -5.83
C VAL A 551 12.53 -10.74 -6.78
N SER A 552 11.60 -10.26 -7.61
CA SER A 552 11.87 -9.19 -8.58
C SER A 552 12.35 -7.91 -7.89
N LEU A 553 11.69 -7.50 -6.81
CA LEU A 553 11.96 -6.24 -6.13
C LEU A 553 13.26 -6.27 -5.31
N PHE A 554 13.53 -7.36 -4.59
CA PHE A 554 14.64 -7.43 -3.64
C PHE A 554 15.84 -8.26 -4.16
N VAL A 555 15.62 -9.35 -4.89
CA VAL A 555 16.66 -10.32 -5.24
C VAL A 555 17.22 -10.11 -6.66
N ASP A 556 16.37 -9.81 -7.63
CA ASP A 556 16.81 -9.58 -9.01
C ASP A 556 17.13 -8.10 -9.20
N GLY A 557 16.18 -7.22 -8.87
CA GLY A 557 16.20 -5.80 -9.21
C GLY A 557 15.99 -5.56 -10.72
N PRO A 558 15.95 -4.29 -11.15
CA PRO A 558 15.90 -3.97 -12.57
C PRO A 558 17.18 -4.52 -13.24
N ALA A 559 17.02 -5.15 -14.40
CA ALA A 559 18.15 -5.49 -15.25
C ALA A 559 18.82 -4.16 -15.67
N ILE A 560 20.05 -3.93 -15.22
CA ILE A 560 20.80 -2.69 -15.44
C ILE A 560 21.84 -2.85 -16.53
#